data_AF-A0A258X9Y4-F1
#
_entry.id   AF-A0A258X9Y4-F1
#
_cell.length_a   1.000
_cell.length_b   1.000
_cell.length_c   1.000
_cell.angle_alpha   90.00
_cell.angle_beta   90.00
_cell.angle_gamma   90.00
#
_symmetry.space_group_name_H-M   'P 1'
#
loop_
_entity.id
_entity.type
_entity.pdbx_description
1 polymer ?
#
loop_
_entity_poly.entity_id
_entity_poly.type
_entity_poly.pdbx_seq_one_letter_code
_entity_poly.pdbx_strand_id
1 'polypeptide(L)'
;GSYLVIRQLSQDVSEFEKQLDDVAKDVCRQRDAINPQDGNLHRTREWIAAKMLGRWRDGSTLVDHPFAPAFRSGADAMRRNGFLYKDADPQGLRCPFGAHVRRSFPRDSLAQTDPAELSVTNRHRLLRRGRPYLDPAGKTALGTLFMCFNADLERQFEFVQQTWLASPTFHGLEGEPDPFAMHHTSDAGGETAGFTIHGRNSPLHLTDLQRFITLRGGGYFFMPSRQALWFLAGNALQDGPDLKAR
;
A
#
# COMPACT_ATOMS: atom_id res chain seq x y z
N GLY A 1 -25.59 0.51 6.93
CA GLY A 1 -24.85 1.17 5.83
C GLY A 1 -23.37 1.03 6.09
N SER A 2 -22.54 1.70 5.31
CA SER A 2 -21.10 1.77 5.52
C SER A 2 -20.63 3.18 5.19
N TYR A 3 -19.64 3.69 5.91
CA TYR A 3 -18.89 4.83 5.41
C TYR A 3 -18.11 4.40 4.15
N LEU A 4 -18.04 5.30 3.18
CA LEU A 4 -17.32 5.14 1.93
C LEU A 4 -16.33 6.29 1.79
N VAL A 5 -15.05 5.96 1.74
CA VAL A 5 -14.00 6.92 1.43
C VAL A 5 -13.74 6.87 -0.07
N ILE A 6 -13.69 8.04 -0.72
CA ILE A 6 -13.26 8.15 -2.12
C ILE A 6 -12.07 9.10 -2.18
N ARG A 7 -10.99 8.67 -2.82
CA ARG A 7 -9.80 9.50 -3.10
C ARG A 7 -9.39 9.32 -4.56
N GLN A 8 -9.27 10.42 -5.28
CA GLN A 8 -8.67 10.42 -6.61
C GLN A 8 -7.17 10.66 -6.44
N LEU A 9 -6.38 9.60 -6.66
CA LEU A 9 -4.94 9.59 -6.48
C LEU A 9 -4.27 9.59 -7.86
N SER A 10 -3.68 10.72 -8.25
CA SER A 10 -2.82 10.80 -9.43
C SER A 10 -1.50 10.08 -9.14
N GLN A 11 -0.96 9.35 -10.11
CA GLN A 11 0.30 8.62 -9.96
C GLN A 11 1.25 9.00 -11.10
N ASP A 12 2.42 9.54 -10.78
CA ASP A 12 3.49 9.78 -11.75
C ASP A 12 4.36 8.53 -11.90
N VAL A 13 3.88 7.60 -12.73
CA VAL A 13 4.56 6.32 -12.95
C VAL A 13 5.91 6.53 -13.63
N SER A 14 6.00 7.47 -14.57
CA SER A 14 7.23 7.76 -15.30
C SER A 14 8.36 8.21 -14.38
N GLU A 15 8.09 9.18 -13.50
CA GLU A 15 9.13 9.70 -12.61
C GLU A 15 9.47 8.69 -11.51
N PHE A 16 8.48 7.89 -11.05
CA PHE A 16 8.75 6.78 -10.13
C PHE A 16 9.72 5.76 -10.75
N GLU A 17 9.48 5.36 -11.99
CA GLU A 17 10.32 4.39 -12.68
C GLU A 17 11.73 4.93 -12.95
N LYS A 18 11.84 6.22 -13.26
CA LYS A 18 13.13 6.90 -13.40
C LYS A 18 13.90 6.96 -12.08
N GLN A 19 13.25 7.33 -10.97
CA GLN A 19 13.90 7.30 -9.66
C GLN A 19 14.36 5.89 -9.29
N LEU A 20 13.54 4.87 -9.56
CA LEU A 20 13.94 3.48 -9.32
C LEU A 20 15.16 3.07 -10.16
N ASP A 21 15.23 3.50 -11.43
CA ASP A 21 16.39 3.24 -12.28
C ASP A 21 17.67 3.89 -11.73
N ASP A 22 17.56 5.11 -11.20
CA ASP A 22 18.71 5.82 -10.60
C ASP A 22 19.16 5.16 -9.29
N VAL A 23 18.24 4.84 -8.40
CA VAL A 23 18.54 4.11 -7.16
C VAL A 23 19.16 2.73 -7.50
N ALA A 24 18.63 2.02 -8.50
CA ALA A 24 19.17 0.73 -8.89
C ALA A 24 20.60 0.83 -9.45
N LYS A 25 20.94 1.89 -10.19
CA LYS A 25 22.32 2.13 -10.66
C LYS A 25 23.27 2.30 -9.48
N ASP A 26 22.87 3.06 -8.47
CA ASP A 26 23.71 3.31 -7.30
C ASP A 26 23.89 2.05 -6.45
N VAL A 27 22.82 1.29 -6.24
CA VAL A 27 22.88 -0.02 -5.56
C VAL A 27 23.80 -0.99 -6.31
N CYS A 28 23.74 -1.05 -7.65
CA CYS A 28 24.61 -1.93 -8.42
C CYS A 28 26.09 -1.51 -8.40
N ARG A 29 26.39 -0.24 -8.08
CA ARG A 29 27.77 0.28 -7.93
C ARG A 29 28.35 -0.01 -6.55
N GLN A 30 27.52 -0.14 -5.52
CA GLN A 30 27.95 -0.44 -4.16
C GLN A 30 28.44 -1.89 -4.07
N ARG A 31 29.76 -2.07 -3.91
CA ARG A 31 30.38 -3.40 -3.82
C ARG A 31 30.02 -4.14 -2.52
N ASP A 32 29.74 -3.39 -1.46
CA ASP A 32 29.44 -3.93 -0.12
C ASP A 32 27.94 -4.15 0.11
N ALA A 33 27.09 -3.65 -0.79
CA ALA A 33 25.65 -3.89 -0.72
C ALA A 33 25.32 -5.28 -1.26
N ILE A 34 24.67 -6.11 -0.44
CA ILE A 34 24.18 -7.42 -0.90
C ILE A 34 23.00 -7.18 -1.82
N ASN A 35 23.27 -7.15 -3.12
CA ASN A 35 22.26 -7.16 -4.16
C ASN A 35 22.01 -8.61 -4.64
N PRO A 36 20.85 -9.21 -4.34
CA PRO A 36 20.54 -10.59 -4.72
C PRO A 36 20.32 -10.77 -6.24
N GLN A 37 20.44 -9.71 -7.03
CA GLN A 37 20.21 -9.70 -8.47
C GLN A 37 21.49 -9.64 -9.30
N ASP A 38 22.65 -9.95 -8.70
CA ASP A 38 23.95 -10.04 -9.36
C ASP A 38 24.36 -8.76 -10.11
N GLY A 39 23.95 -7.60 -9.61
CA GLY A 39 24.21 -6.30 -10.25
C GLY A 39 23.42 -6.07 -11.55
N ASN A 40 22.45 -6.93 -11.88
CA ASN A 40 21.57 -6.69 -13.02
C ASN A 40 20.64 -5.51 -12.73
N LEU A 41 20.81 -4.41 -13.47
CA LEU A 41 20.09 -3.16 -13.22
C LEU A 41 18.56 -3.34 -13.24
N HIS A 42 18.02 -4.01 -14.26
CA HIS A 42 16.58 -4.17 -14.41
C HIS A 42 15.97 -5.02 -13.30
N ARG A 43 16.61 -6.14 -12.94
CA ARG A 43 16.15 -6.98 -11.83
C ARG A 43 16.28 -6.27 -10.48
N THR A 44 17.34 -5.48 -10.30
CA THR A 44 17.56 -4.67 -9.08
C THR A 44 16.46 -3.63 -8.90
N ARG A 45 16.11 -2.91 -9.97
CA ARG A 45 14.99 -1.96 -9.99
C ARG A 45 13.67 -2.63 -9.59
N GLU A 46 13.34 -3.78 -10.18
CA GLU A 46 12.12 -4.51 -9.85
C GLU A 46 12.12 -5.07 -8.41
N TRP A 47 13.29 -5.49 -7.92
CA TRP A 47 13.46 -5.90 -6.53
C TRP A 47 13.26 -4.75 -5.54
N ILE A 48 13.81 -3.57 -5.81
CA ILE A 48 13.60 -2.37 -4.98
C ILE A 48 12.12 -1.98 -4.97
N ALA A 49 11.47 -1.94 -6.14
CA ALA A 49 10.03 -1.67 -6.24
C ALA A 49 9.20 -2.68 -5.42
N ALA A 50 9.56 -3.96 -5.51
CA ALA A 50 8.91 -5.02 -4.74
C ALA A 50 9.12 -4.83 -3.24
N LYS A 51 10.32 -4.43 -2.80
CA LYS A 51 10.65 -4.12 -1.40
C LYS A 51 9.86 -2.93 -0.86
N MET A 52 9.70 -1.85 -1.63
CA MET A 52 8.89 -0.69 -1.26
C MET A 52 7.41 -1.02 -1.12
N LEU A 53 6.86 -1.84 -2.03
CA LEU A 53 5.46 -2.23 -1.97
C LEU A 53 5.19 -3.35 -0.95
N GLY A 54 6.14 -4.27 -0.79
CA GLY A 54 6.06 -5.53 -0.06
C GLY A 54 5.51 -6.71 -0.89
N ARG A 55 5.38 -6.53 -2.20
CA ARG A 55 4.99 -7.55 -3.19
C ARG A 55 5.63 -7.26 -4.54
N TRP A 56 5.89 -8.31 -5.29
CA TRP A 56 6.22 -8.20 -6.70
C TRP A 56 5.01 -7.75 -7.54
N ARG A 57 5.25 -7.27 -8.77
CA ARG A 57 4.19 -6.81 -9.67
C ARG A 57 3.18 -7.91 -10.05
N ASP A 58 3.61 -9.17 -10.05
CA ASP A 58 2.74 -10.34 -10.25
C ASP A 58 1.89 -10.68 -9.00
N GLY A 59 2.09 -9.97 -7.89
CA GLY A 59 1.43 -10.16 -6.61
C GLY A 59 2.16 -11.07 -5.63
N SER A 60 3.25 -11.73 -6.03
CA SER A 60 4.04 -12.64 -5.17
C SER A 60 4.42 -11.95 -3.86
N THR A 61 4.24 -12.65 -2.74
CA THR A 61 4.59 -12.14 -1.40
C THR A 61 6.12 -12.12 -1.27
N LEU A 62 6.68 -11.09 -0.63
CA LEU A 62 8.11 -11.11 -0.30
C LEU A 62 8.43 -12.12 0.81
N VAL A 63 7.45 -12.46 1.65
CA VAL A 63 7.63 -13.45 2.73
C VAL A 63 7.94 -14.84 2.16
N ASP A 64 7.25 -15.26 1.10
CA ASP A 64 7.48 -16.57 0.47
C ASP A 64 8.54 -16.48 -0.63
N HIS A 65 8.57 -15.35 -1.34
CA HIS A 65 9.41 -15.15 -2.53
C HIS A 65 10.25 -13.85 -2.43
N PRO A 66 11.27 -13.81 -1.56
CA PRO A 66 12.01 -12.58 -1.25
C PRO A 66 12.94 -12.07 -2.36
N PHE A 67 13.29 -12.92 -3.32
CA PHE A 67 14.34 -12.64 -4.32
C PHE A 67 13.86 -12.67 -5.78
N ALA A 68 12.72 -13.29 -6.09
CA ALA A 68 12.17 -13.31 -7.43
C ALA A 68 10.65 -13.49 -7.42
N PRO A 69 9.90 -12.97 -8.40
CA PRO A 69 8.48 -13.28 -8.56
C PRO A 69 8.27 -14.76 -8.89
N ALA A 70 7.10 -15.31 -8.55
CA ALA A 70 6.82 -16.74 -8.66
C ALA A 70 5.54 -17.08 -9.43
N PHE A 71 4.64 -16.11 -9.64
CA PHE A 71 3.34 -16.35 -10.27
C PHE A 71 3.27 -15.73 -11.67
N ARG A 72 2.40 -16.32 -12.49
CA ARG A 72 2.07 -15.78 -13.82
C ARG A 72 0.87 -14.83 -13.78
N SER A 73 0.09 -14.86 -12.70
CA SER A 73 -1.12 -14.06 -12.52
C SER A 73 -1.27 -13.57 -11.09
N GLY A 74 -1.84 -12.38 -10.91
CA GLY A 74 -2.17 -11.84 -9.59
C GLY A 74 -3.22 -12.65 -8.82
N ALA A 75 -4.10 -13.37 -9.52
CA ALA A 75 -5.14 -14.17 -8.89
C ALA A 75 -4.56 -15.35 -8.07
N ASP A 76 -3.51 -15.98 -8.58
CA ASP A 76 -2.86 -17.10 -7.89
C ASP A 76 -2.05 -16.62 -6.68
N ALA A 77 -1.38 -15.47 -6.83
CA ALA A 77 -0.72 -14.81 -5.71
C ALA A 77 -1.72 -14.39 -4.61
N MET A 78 -2.92 -13.94 -4.97
CA MET A 78 -3.97 -13.59 -4.00
C MET A 78 -4.46 -14.80 -3.19
N ARG A 79 -4.51 -15.99 -3.79
CA ARG A 79 -4.84 -17.23 -3.06
C ARG A 79 -3.78 -17.57 -2.01
N ARG A 80 -2.52 -17.20 -2.24
CA ARG A 80 -1.41 -17.38 -1.29
C ARG A 80 -1.16 -16.15 -0.44
N ASN A 81 -2.15 -15.78 0.38
CA ASN A 81 -2.07 -14.62 1.25
C ASN A 81 -2.17 -14.95 2.76
N GLY A 82 -2.19 -16.24 3.12
CA GLY A 82 -2.36 -16.74 4.49
C GLY A 82 -1.08 -16.77 5.34
N PHE A 83 -0.16 -15.81 5.14
CA PHE A 83 1.07 -15.72 5.94
C PHE A 83 0.92 -14.77 7.13
N LEU A 84 1.81 -14.89 8.08
CA LEU A 84 1.95 -13.97 9.22
C LEU A 84 3.41 -13.50 9.28
N TYR A 85 3.66 -12.34 9.88
CA TYR A 85 5.00 -11.75 9.90
C TYR A 85 5.82 -12.20 11.10
N LYS A 86 5.19 -12.47 12.25
CA LYS A 86 5.89 -12.76 13.51
C LYS A 86 6.88 -13.92 13.40
N ASP A 87 6.42 -15.05 12.88
CA ASP A 87 7.27 -16.25 12.76
C ASP A 87 8.03 -16.28 11.43
N ALA A 88 7.41 -15.80 10.35
CA ALA A 88 7.98 -15.94 9.00
C ALA A 88 9.03 -14.87 8.66
N ASP A 89 8.89 -13.66 9.22
CA ASP A 89 9.77 -12.52 8.95
C ASP A 89 9.81 -11.48 10.12
N PRO A 90 10.19 -11.92 11.34
CA PRO A 90 10.18 -11.05 12.53
C PRO A 90 11.09 -9.84 12.40
N GLN A 91 12.20 -9.99 11.69
CA GLN A 91 13.25 -8.97 11.53
C GLN A 91 13.09 -8.12 10.25
N GLY A 92 12.04 -8.35 9.44
CA GLY A 92 11.83 -7.59 8.21
C GLY A 92 12.87 -7.82 7.11
N LEU A 93 13.62 -8.93 7.17
CA LEU A 93 14.66 -9.27 6.19
C LEU A 93 14.05 -9.62 4.82
N ARG A 94 12.82 -10.14 4.81
CA ARG A 94 12.09 -10.48 3.58
C ARG A 94 11.22 -9.32 3.11
N CYS A 95 10.26 -8.89 3.92
CA CYS A 95 9.37 -7.77 3.65
C CYS A 95 9.72 -6.61 4.61
N PRO A 96 10.34 -5.52 4.13
CA PRO A 96 10.77 -4.42 5.00
C PRO A 96 9.63 -3.87 5.88
N PHE A 97 9.97 -3.36 7.07
CA PHE A 97 8.95 -2.76 7.95
C PHE A 97 8.29 -1.53 7.32
N GLY A 98 9.03 -0.79 6.50
CA GLY A 98 8.54 0.35 5.73
C GLY A 98 7.65 -0.02 4.53
N ALA A 99 7.54 -1.30 4.17
CA ALA A 99 6.83 -1.73 2.97
C ALA A 99 5.32 -1.48 3.06
N HIS A 100 4.72 -0.97 1.98
CA HIS A 100 3.35 -0.50 1.99
C HIS A 100 2.30 -1.51 2.46
N VAL A 101 2.38 -2.75 1.99
CA VAL A 101 1.45 -3.81 2.44
C VAL A 101 1.67 -4.24 3.89
N ARG A 102 2.88 -4.08 4.43
CA ARG A 102 3.19 -4.38 5.84
C ARG A 102 2.73 -3.26 6.75
N ARG A 103 2.83 -1.99 6.33
CA ARG A 103 2.31 -0.85 7.09
C ARG A 103 0.79 -0.76 7.06
N SER A 104 0.18 -0.91 5.89
CA SER A 104 -1.28 -0.83 5.75
C SER A 104 -2.02 -1.99 6.42
N PHE A 105 -1.35 -3.12 6.62
CA PHE A 105 -1.86 -4.24 7.42
C PHE A 105 -0.69 -5.03 8.05
N PRO A 106 -0.25 -4.65 9.27
CA PRO A 106 0.91 -5.26 9.93
C PRO A 106 0.66 -6.67 10.45
N ARG A 107 -0.55 -7.23 10.27
CA ARG A 107 -0.93 -8.56 10.75
C ARG A 107 -0.63 -8.69 12.25
N ASP A 108 0.36 -9.50 12.59
CA ASP A 108 0.86 -9.86 13.91
C ASP A 108 2.29 -9.35 14.15
N SER A 109 2.68 -8.19 13.59
CA SER A 109 4.01 -7.61 13.81
C SER A 109 4.08 -6.35 14.69
N LEU A 110 2.98 -5.94 15.31
CA LEU A 110 2.89 -4.75 16.19
C LEU A 110 3.30 -5.01 17.65
N ALA A 111 3.14 -6.23 18.18
CA ALA A 111 3.40 -6.54 19.59
C ALA A 111 4.02 -7.94 19.75
N GLN A 112 5.25 -8.00 20.25
CA GLN A 112 6.02 -9.25 20.30
C GLN A 112 5.41 -10.34 21.21
N THR A 113 4.46 -10.02 22.12
CA THR A 113 4.14 -10.88 23.27
C THR A 113 2.68 -11.33 23.46
N ASP A 114 1.68 -10.92 22.66
CA ASP A 114 0.26 -11.24 22.95
C ASP A 114 -0.52 -11.89 21.77
N PRO A 115 -1.14 -13.08 21.93
CA PRO A 115 -2.05 -13.66 20.93
C PRO A 115 -3.30 -12.81 20.59
N ALA A 116 -3.65 -11.80 21.38
CA ALA A 116 -4.72 -10.85 21.07
C ALA A 116 -4.39 -9.86 19.94
N GLU A 117 -3.14 -9.84 19.46
CA GLU A 117 -2.61 -8.88 18.50
C GLU A 117 -3.39 -8.80 17.18
N LEU A 118 -3.70 -9.95 16.57
CA LEU A 118 -4.47 -9.98 15.33
C LEU A 118 -5.85 -9.36 15.50
N SER A 119 -6.45 -9.46 16.69
CA SER A 119 -7.76 -8.86 16.96
C SER A 119 -7.70 -7.33 16.95
N VAL A 120 -6.59 -6.74 17.41
CA VAL A 120 -6.37 -5.29 17.39
C VAL A 120 -6.17 -4.84 15.95
N THR A 121 -5.23 -5.44 15.22
CA THR A 121 -4.97 -5.12 13.81
C THR A 121 -6.23 -5.30 12.95
N ASN A 122 -7.03 -6.33 13.22
CA ASN A 122 -8.25 -6.62 12.47
C ASN A 122 -9.34 -5.54 12.58
N ARG A 123 -9.34 -4.71 13.64
CA ARG A 123 -10.28 -3.58 13.78
C ARG A 123 -10.06 -2.52 12.70
N HIS A 124 -8.83 -2.40 12.21
CA HIS A 124 -8.41 -1.39 11.24
C HIS A 124 -8.58 -1.84 9.77
N ARG A 125 -9.18 -3.00 9.51
CA ARG A 125 -9.30 -3.54 8.14
C ARG A 125 -10.18 -2.67 7.25
N LEU A 126 -9.68 -2.45 6.03
CA LEU A 126 -10.37 -1.73 4.96
C LEU A 126 -10.85 -2.70 3.89
N LEU A 127 -12.13 -2.60 3.48
CA LEU A 127 -12.59 -3.25 2.25
C LEU A 127 -12.34 -2.30 1.08
N ARG A 128 -11.27 -2.52 0.33
CA ARG A 128 -10.86 -1.66 -0.80
C ARG A 128 -11.51 -2.08 -2.11
N ARG A 129 -12.03 -1.10 -2.86
CA ARG A 129 -12.64 -1.25 -4.19
C ARG A 129 -12.12 -0.17 -5.16
N GLY A 130 -10.80 0.02 -5.18
CA GLY A 130 -10.19 0.97 -6.10
C GLY A 130 -10.31 0.56 -7.56
N ARG A 131 -10.28 1.55 -8.47
CA ARG A 131 -10.20 1.34 -9.92
C ARG A 131 -9.18 2.31 -10.54
N PRO A 132 -8.62 2.00 -11.71
CA PRO A 132 -7.77 2.96 -12.42
C PRO A 132 -8.53 4.27 -12.68
N TYR A 133 -7.89 5.39 -12.36
CA TYR A 133 -8.30 6.72 -12.80
C TYR A 133 -7.69 6.95 -14.17
N LEU A 134 -8.53 7.02 -15.21
CA LEU A 134 -8.09 7.11 -16.60
C LEU A 134 -8.08 8.57 -17.08
N ASP A 135 -7.31 8.82 -18.14
CA ASP A 135 -7.38 10.06 -18.90
C ASP A 135 -8.77 10.24 -19.56
N PRO A 136 -9.13 11.45 -20.02
CA PRO A 136 -10.42 11.69 -20.67
C PRO A 136 -10.68 10.79 -21.90
N ALA A 137 -9.63 10.33 -22.57
CA ALA A 137 -9.72 9.39 -23.69
C ALA A 137 -9.95 7.94 -23.25
N GLY A 138 -9.83 7.62 -21.95
CA GLY A 138 -10.03 6.28 -21.39
C GLY A 138 -8.95 5.28 -21.75
N LYS A 139 -7.76 5.73 -22.19
CA LYS A 139 -6.69 4.87 -22.71
C LYS A 139 -5.55 4.69 -21.72
N THR A 140 -5.26 5.70 -20.91
CA THR A 140 -4.08 5.72 -20.05
C THR A 140 -4.50 5.88 -18.60
N ALA A 141 -3.96 5.05 -17.70
CA ALA A 141 -4.16 5.22 -16.26
C ALA A 141 -3.30 6.39 -15.76
N LEU A 142 -3.95 7.46 -15.32
CA LEU A 142 -3.35 8.61 -14.64
C LEU A 142 -3.15 8.37 -13.14
N GLY A 143 -3.73 7.29 -12.62
CA GLY A 143 -3.56 6.86 -11.24
C GLY A 143 -4.67 5.94 -10.77
N THR A 144 -5.10 6.09 -9.52
CA THR A 144 -6.12 5.23 -8.90
C THR A 144 -7.24 6.07 -8.29
N LEU A 145 -8.49 5.78 -8.67
CA LEU A 145 -9.67 6.15 -7.89
C LEU A 145 -9.79 5.16 -6.74
N PHE A 146 -9.19 5.50 -5.60
CA PHE A 146 -9.23 4.70 -4.40
C PHE A 146 -10.60 4.81 -3.74
N MET A 147 -11.18 3.66 -3.41
CA MET A 147 -12.42 3.57 -2.66
C MET A 147 -12.26 2.53 -1.56
N CYS A 148 -12.71 2.83 -0.35
CA CYS A 148 -12.81 1.82 0.70
C CYS A 148 -14.06 1.99 1.55
N PHE A 149 -14.53 0.85 2.07
CA PHE A 149 -15.69 0.77 2.95
C PHE A 149 -15.24 0.57 4.40
N ASN A 150 -15.88 1.32 5.29
CA ASN A 150 -15.55 1.40 6.69
C ASN A 150 -16.80 1.37 7.57
N ALA A 151 -16.69 0.70 8.72
CA ALA A 151 -17.67 0.81 9.80
C ALA A 151 -17.41 2.04 10.68
N ASP A 152 -16.14 2.42 10.82
CA ASP A 152 -15.66 3.55 11.63
C ASP A 152 -14.50 4.21 10.88
N LEU A 153 -14.68 5.46 10.45
CA LEU A 153 -13.67 6.16 9.63
C LEU A 153 -12.39 6.45 10.42
N GLU A 154 -12.55 6.89 11.66
CA GLU A 154 -11.44 7.28 12.53
C GLU A 154 -10.58 6.06 12.85
N ARG A 155 -11.21 4.96 13.29
CA ARG A 155 -10.51 3.73 13.66
C ARG A 155 -10.02 2.92 12.48
N GLN A 156 -10.35 3.27 11.24
CA GLN A 156 -9.96 2.45 10.09
C GLN A 156 -9.19 3.29 9.08
N PHE A 157 -9.86 4.03 8.20
CA PHE A 157 -9.17 4.73 7.13
C PHE A 157 -8.20 5.78 7.66
N GLU A 158 -8.63 6.65 8.58
CA GLU A 158 -7.75 7.70 9.12
C GLU A 158 -6.63 7.11 9.97
N PHE A 159 -6.91 6.13 10.82
CA PHE A 159 -5.88 5.46 11.61
C PHE A 159 -4.79 4.82 10.73
N VAL A 160 -5.18 4.08 9.69
CA VAL A 160 -4.22 3.46 8.77
C VAL A 160 -3.39 4.54 8.05
N GLN A 161 -4.03 5.60 7.56
CA GLN A 161 -3.33 6.67 6.84
C GLN A 161 -2.36 7.46 7.74
N GLN A 162 -2.80 7.85 8.94
CA GLN A 162 -2.05 8.76 9.80
C GLN A 162 -1.07 8.01 10.71
N THR A 163 -1.56 6.98 11.41
CA THR A 163 -0.78 6.28 12.45
C THR A 163 0.16 5.23 11.87
N TRP A 164 -0.23 4.55 10.79
CA TRP A 164 0.61 3.50 10.20
C TRP A 164 1.38 3.97 8.99
N LEU A 165 0.72 4.61 8.03
CA LEU A 165 1.37 4.98 6.77
C LEU A 165 2.18 6.28 6.89
N ALA A 166 1.63 7.34 7.47
CA ALA A 166 2.32 8.63 7.57
C ALA A 166 3.34 8.71 8.72
N SER A 167 3.28 7.83 9.72
CA SER A 167 4.17 7.88 10.88
C SER A 167 5.63 7.58 10.49
N PRO A 168 6.59 8.50 10.68
CA PRO A 168 7.99 8.24 10.36
C PRO A 168 8.65 7.21 11.29
N THR A 169 8.00 6.86 12.41
CA THR A 169 8.55 5.99 13.47
C THR A 169 7.85 4.64 13.61
N PHE A 170 7.02 4.28 12.63
CA PHE A 170 6.29 3.02 12.63
C PHE A 170 7.23 1.80 12.70
N HIS A 171 6.92 0.79 13.54
CA HIS A 171 7.78 -0.39 13.77
C HIS A 171 9.23 -0.06 14.19
N GLY A 172 9.47 1.08 14.85
CA GLY A 172 10.81 1.47 15.30
C GLY A 172 11.71 1.97 14.18
N LEU A 173 11.13 2.35 13.03
CA LEU A 173 11.82 3.10 12.00
C LEU A 173 12.11 4.53 12.48
N GLU A 174 12.93 5.28 11.73
CA GLU A 174 13.26 6.68 12.02
C GLU A 174 13.28 7.48 10.72
N GLY A 175 12.36 8.44 10.57
CA GLY A 175 12.31 9.29 9.37
C GLY A 175 11.83 8.56 8.10
N GLU A 176 11.18 7.41 8.23
CA GLU A 176 10.75 6.58 7.09
C GLU A 176 9.23 6.48 7.07
N PRO A 177 8.49 7.44 6.49
CA PRO A 177 7.06 7.26 6.22
C PRO A 177 6.84 6.30 5.03
N ASP A 178 5.60 5.87 4.81
CA ASP A 178 5.27 4.97 3.70
C ASP A 178 5.55 5.61 2.32
N PRO A 179 6.21 4.90 1.40
CA PRO A 179 6.62 5.48 0.11
C PRO A 179 5.46 5.81 -0.85
N PHE A 180 4.26 5.29 -0.59
CA PHE A 180 3.07 5.47 -1.44
C PHE A 180 1.94 6.22 -0.73
N ALA A 181 2.14 6.65 0.51
CA ALA A 181 1.08 7.28 1.29
C ALA A 181 0.97 8.78 1.02
N MET A 182 -0.26 9.28 1.15
CA MET A 182 -0.53 10.71 1.16
C MET A 182 -0.17 11.28 2.52
N HIS A 183 1.02 11.85 2.64
CA HIS A 183 1.41 12.66 3.79
C HIS A 183 2.12 13.91 3.28
N HIS A 184 2.14 14.97 4.09
CA HIS A 184 2.88 16.17 3.78
C HIS A 184 4.32 15.97 4.25
N THR A 185 5.30 16.09 3.33
CA THR A 185 6.64 16.55 3.74
C THR A 185 6.42 18.04 3.85
N SER A 186 6.66 18.60 5.01
CA SER A 186 6.82 20.04 5.09
C SER A 186 7.90 20.45 4.08
N ASP A 187 7.54 21.29 3.10
CA ASP A 187 8.48 22.02 2.24
C ASP A 187 9.39 22.97 3.04
N ALA A 188 9.20 23.06 4.36
CA ALA A 188 10.01 23.80 5.32
C ALA A 188 10.72 22.83 6.29
N GLY A 189 11.71 22.07 5.81
CA GLY A 189 12.52 21.26 6.72
C GLY A 189 13.51 20.24 6.14
N GLY A 190 13.52 19.96 4.83
CA GLY A 190 14.58 19.14 4.23
C GLY A 190 14.69 17.69 4.74
N GLU A 191 13.68 17.17 5.44
CA GLU A 191 13.64 15.75 5.79
C GLU A 191 13.31 14.95 4.53
N THR A 192 14.36 14.38 3.95
CA THR A 192 14.26 13.47 2.82
C THR A 192 13.66 12.16 3.32
N ALA A 193 12.56 11.72 2.71
CA ALA A 193 11.90 10.48 3.13
C ALA A 193 12.84 9.30 2.83
N GLY A 194 13.26 8.61 3.89
CA GLY A 194 14.10 7.42 3.79
C GLY A 194 13.29 6.15 3.58
N PHE A 195 13.95 5.11 3.08
CA PHE A 195 13.42 3.75 3.11
C PHE A 195 14.54 2.74 3.32
N THR A 196 14.41 1.89 4.34
CA THR A 196 15.42 0.90 4.68
C THR A 196 15.03 -0.49 4.20
N ILE A 197 15.90 -1.11 3.40
CA ILE A 197 15.84 -2.53 3.06
C ILE A 197 16.80 -3.27 4.01
N HIS A 198 16.24 -4.01 4.96
CA HIS A 198 17.05 -4.77 5.92
C HIS A 198 17.78 -5.94 5.24
N GLY A 199 19.05 -6.12 5.59
CA GLY A 199 19.90 -7.23 5.18
C GLY A 199 20.58 -7.88 6.39
N ARG A 200 21.12 -9.09 6.21
CA ARG A 200 21.79 -9.83 7.31
C ARG A 200 23.08 -9.16 7.80
N ASN A 201 23.80 -8.47 6.91
CA ASN A 201 25.10 -7.88 7.22
C ASN A 201 25.02 -6.37 7.39
N SER A 202 24.34 -5.68 6.47
CA SER A 202 24.11 -4.24 6.52
C SER A 202 22.75 -3.92 5.90
N PRO A 203 21.98 -2.98 6.48
CA PRO A 203 20.81 -2.41 5.80
C PRO A 203 21.24 -1.60 4.58
N LEU A 204 20.39 -1.59 3.56
CA LEU A 204 20.47 -0.68 2.42
C LEU A 204 19.50 0.48 2.68
N HIS A 205 20.04 1.68 2.88
CA HIS A 205 19.26 2.90 3.06
C HIS A 205 19.06 3.61 1.73
N LEU A 206 17.80 3.81 1.35
CA LEU A 206 17.41 4.62 0.21
C LEU A 206 17.05 6.01 0.74
N THR A 207 17.75 7.03 0.29
CA THR A 207 17.50 8.43 0.68
C THR A 207 16.86 9.20 -0.46
N ASP A 208 16.38 10.42 -0.16
CA ASP A 208 15.92 11.37 -1.17
C ASP A 208 14.76 10.85 -2.04
N LEU A 209 13.95 9.95 -1.47
CA LEU A 209 12.81 9.39 -2.17
C LEU A 209 11.74 10.45 -2.38
N GLN A 210 11.36 10.60 -3.65
CA GLN A 210 10.30 11.51 -4.03
C GLN A 210 8.97 10.80 -3.88
N ARG A 211 7.89 11.59 -3.80
CA ARG A 211 6.54 11.04 -3.76
C ARG A 211 5.86 11.20 -5.10
N PHE A 212 5.35 10.09 -5.60
CA PHE A 212 4.74 10.00 -6.92
C PHE A 212 3.22 9.95 -6.88
N ILE A 213 2.62 10.12 -5.71
CA ILE A 213 1.17 10.07 -5.51
C ILE A 213 0.66 11.42 -5.05
N THR A 214 -0.29 11.98 -5.80
CA THR A 214 -0.92 13.27 -5.51
C THR A 214 -2.42 13.10 -5.34
N LEU A 215 -2.94 13.54 -4.19
CA LEU A 215 -4.39 13.64 -3.98
C LEU A 215 -4.95 14.76 -4.84
N ARG A 216 -5.81 14.43 -5.81
CA ARG A 216 -6.51 15.42 -6.65
C ARG A 216 -7.85 15.85 -6.06
N GLY A 217 -8.43 15.00 -5.24
CA GLY A 217 -9.73 15.26 -4.60
C GLY A 217 -10.27 14.01 -3.94
N GLY A 218 -11.36 14.16 -3.21
CA GLY A 218 -12.02 13.06 -2.53
C GLY A 218 -12.92 13.55 -1.42
N GLY A 219 -13.55 12.60 -0.73
CA GLY A 219 -14.45 12.90 0.37
C GLY A 219 -14.84 11.67 1.18
N TYR A 220 -15.50 11.92 2.30
CA TYR A 220 -16.17 10.90 3.08
C TYR A 220 -17.65 10.93 2.73
N PHE A 221 -18.19 9.75 2.47
CA PHE A 221 -19.59 9.54 2.12
C PHE A 221 -20.18 8.48 3.04
N PHE A 222 -21.51 8.42 3.09
CA PHE A 222 -22.22 7.32 3.72
C PHE A 222 -23.01 6.57 2.66
N MET A 223 -22.80 5.26 2.57
CA MET A 223 -23.59 4.35 1.74
C MET A 223 -24.69 3.74 2.63
N PRO A 224 -25.93 4.26 2.58
CA PRO A 224 -27.04 3.71 3.35
C PRO A 224 -27.37 2.27 2.94
N SER A 225 -28.09 1.55 3.82
CA SER A 225 -28.66 0.26 3.44
C SER A 225 -29.77 0.45 2.41
N ARG A 226 -30.10 -0.60 1.66
CA ARG A 226 -31.26 -0.59 0.75
C ARG A 226 -32.53 -0.15 1.48
N GLN A 227 -32.79 -0.71 2.66
CA GLN A 227 -33.96 -0.35 3.48
C GLN A 227 -33.97 1.13 3.87
N ALA A 228 -32.83 1.71 4.25
CA ALA A 228 -32.74 3.13 4.57
C ALA A 228 -32.98 4.00 3.33
N LEU A 229 -32.51 3.59 2.15
CA LEU A 229 -32.84 4.28 0.89
C LEU A 229 -34.33 4.24 0.58
N TRP A 230 -34.98 3.08 0.70
CA TRP A 230 -36.43 2.95 0.52
C TRP A 230 -37.21 3.83 1.49
N PHE A 231 -36.78 3.87 2.75
CA PHE A 231 -37.40 4.71 3.77
C PHE A 231 -37.24 6.21 3.45
N LEU A 232 -36.03 6.65 3.06
CA LEU A 232 -35.75 8.07 2.76
C LEU A 232 -36.38 8.54 1.45
N ALA A 233 -36.45 7.68 0.43
CA ALA A 233 -37.00 8.03 -0.88
C ALA A 233 -38.53 7.95 -0.93
N GLY A 234 -39.18 7.30 0.04
CA GLY A 234 -40.63 7.10 0.05
C GLY A 234 -41.13 6.44 -1.24
N ASN A 235 -42.20 6.98 -1.83
CA ASN A 235 -42.78 6.47 -3.07
C ASN A 235 -41.93 6.76 -4.33
N ALA A 236 -40.89 7.61 -4.26
CA ALA A 236 -40.09 7.98 -5.43
C ALA A 236 -39.28 6.82 -6.05
N LEU A 237 -39.08 5.73 -5.31
CA LEU A 237 -38.46 4.50 -5.83
C LEU A 237 -39.49 3.42 -6.24
N GLN A 238 -40.79 3.64 -6.01
CA GLN A 238 -41.84 2.70 -6.43
C GLN A 238 -42.13 2.80 -7.95
N ASP A 239 -41.81 3.93 -8.58
CA ASP A 239 -42.01 4.18 -10.02
C ASP A 239 -40.77 3.86 -10.90
N GLY A 240 -39.83 3.06 -10.38
CA GLY A 240 -38.74 2.53 -11.21
C GLY A 240 -39.25 1.52 -12.24
N PRO A 241 -38.63 1.41 -13.44
CA PRO A 241 -39.08 0.47 -14.46
C PRO A 241 -39.15 -0.94 -13.88
N ASP A 242 -40.35 -1.51 -13.98
CA ASP A 242 -40.81 -2.77 -13.43
C ASP A 242 -39.69 -3.84 -13.38
N LEU A 243 -39.16 -4.11 -12.19
CA LEU A 243 -38.27 -5.25 -11.92
C LEU A 243 -39.09 -6.56 -11.83
N LYS A 244 -40.04 -6.73 -12.75
CA LYS A 244 -40.66 -8.01 -13.09
C LYS A 244 -39.94 -8.62 -14.28
N ALA A 245 -38.69 -9.04 -14.07
CA ALA A 245 -38.08 -10.10 -14.86
C ALA A 245 -36.77 -10.59 -14.22
N ARG A 246 -36.79 -11.88 -13.87
CA ARG A 246 -35.70 -12.78 -13.47
C ARG A 246 -35.36 -12.87 -11.99
#